data_AF-A0A381FBR1-F1
#
_entry.id   AF-A0A381FBR1-F1
#
_cell.length_a   1.000
_cell.length_b   1.000
_cell.length_c   1.000
_cell.angle_alpha   90.00
_cell.angle_beta   90.00
_cell.angle_gamma   90.00
#
_symmetry.space_group_name_H-M   'P 1'
#
loop_
_entity.id
_entity.type
_entity.pdbx_description
1 polymer ?
#
loop_
_entity_poly.entity_id
_entity_poly.type
_entity_poly.pdbx_seq_one_letter_code
_entity_poly.pdbx_strand_id
1 'polypeptide(L)'
;MEYLKYRNVNIILFDKDVSQETINKNAENLNIAQLNLSDFNERMGTNYDLICKFTNENTRFFLKQELRYPENTNTIASQINWLLMWKREISDRVYFKIFFNDIAREFEEINRYDSPYVQKDNVYYKMVDDFKRKYTDYAPLGFLSEDDEKYIKEEINKKFLQKIN
;
A
#
# COMPACT_ATOMS: atom_id res chain seq x y z
N MET A 1 30.96 -7.61 -19.29
CA MET A 1 30.11 -6.94 -18.28
C MET A 1 28.74 -7.60 -18.35
N GLU A 2 28.50 -8.55 -17.46
CA GLU A 2 27.21 -9.22 -17.34
C GLU A 2 26.19 -8.26 -16.73
N TYR A 3 25.03 -8.14 -17.38
CA TYR A 3 23.88 -7.44 -16.85
C TYR A 3 23.42 -8.14 -15.56
N LEU A 4 23.59 -7.47 -14.42
CA LEU A 4 22.90 -7.83 -13.18
C LEU A 4 21.40 -7.63 -13.41
N LYS A 5 20.75 -8.69 -13.91
CA LYS A 5 19.30 -8.81 -14.02
C LYS A 5 18.72 -8.62 -12.61
N TYR A 6 17.93 -7.56 -12.46
CA TYR A 6 17.19 -7.13 -11.28
C TYR A 6 16.92 -8.25 -10.28
N ARG A 7 17.50 -8.13 -9.09
CA ARG A 7 17.07 -8.91 -7.94
C ARG A 7 15.68 -8.36 -7.56
N ASN A 8 14.61 -9.02 -8.01
CA ASN A 8 13.27 -8.84 -7.48
C ASN A 8 13.28 -9.33 -6.03
N VAL A 9 13.61 -8.43 -5.11
CA VAL A 9 13.73 -8.74 -3.70
C VAL A 9 12.58 -8.03 -3.01
N ASN A 10 11.45 -8.74 -2.92
CA ASN A 10 10.26 -8.38 -2.17
C ASN A 10 10.31 -9.17 -0.84
N ILE A 11 11.31 -8.93 0.01
CA ILE A 11 11.54 -9.81 1.17
C ILE A 11 10.78 -9.30 2.39
N ILE A 12 10.16 -10.23 3.11
CA ILE A 12 9.70 -10.05 4.48
C ILE A 12 10.73 -10.65 5.44
N LEU A 13 11.41 -9.79 6.19
CA LEU A 13 12.37 -10.16 7.23
C LEU A 13 11.68 -10.25 8.60
N PHE A 14 12.17 -11.08 9.51
CA PHE A 14 11.74 -11.08 10.90
C PHE A 14 12.70 -10.24 11.76
N ASP A 15 12.15 -9.43 12.67
CA ASP A 15 12.91 -8.53 13.55
C ASP A 15 13.76 -9.25 14.62
N LYS A 16 13.45 -10.52 14.87
CA LYS A 16 14.13 -11.39 15.84
C LYS A 16 13.98 -12.84 15.39
N ASP A 17 14.64 -13.76 16.10
CA ASP A 17 14.37 -15.17 15.95
C ASP A 17 12.91 -15.46 16.35
N VAL A 18 12.13 -15.91 15.37
CA VAL A 18 10.71 -16.27 15.53
C VAL A 18 10.60 -17.79 15.38
N SER A 19 9.83 -18.42 16.26
CA SER A 19 9.61 -19.87 16.18
C SER A 19 8.82 -20.24 14.92
N GLN A 20 9.09 -21.42 14.37
CA GLN A 20 8.34 -21.94 13.23
C GLN A 20 6.84 -22.08 13.53
N GLU A 21 6.47 -22.35 14.78
CA GLU A 21 5.08 -22.39 15.22
C GLU A 21 4.38 -21.05 15.02
N THR A 22 5.00 -19.94 15.44
CA THR A 22 4.45 -18.58 15.25
C THR A 22 4.33 -18.22 13.77
N ILE A 23 5.31 -18.62 12.96
CA ILE A 23 5.27 -18.43 11.49
C ILE A 23 4.10 -19.20 10.88
N ASN A 24 3.96 -20.48 11.22
CA ASN A 24 2.89 -21.34 10.70
C ASN A 24 1.50 -20.81 11.09
N LYS A 25 1.32 -20.36 12.34
CA LYS A 25 0.06 -19.74 12.82
C LYS A 25 -0.32 -18.50 12.01
N ASN A 26 0.66 -17.78 11.45
CA ASN A 26 0.47 -16.53 10.72
C ASN A 26 0.73 -16.66 9.21
N ALA A 27 0.82 -17.88 8.67
CA ALA A 27 1.22 -18.11 7.28
C ALA A 27 0.33 -17.37 6.27
N GLU A 28 -0.97 -17.30 6.53
CA GLU A 28 -1.91 -16.58 5.68
C GLU A 28 -1.66 -15.07 5.67
N ASN A 29 -1.41 -14.46 6.85
CA ASN A 29 -1.10 -13.04 6.97
C ASN A 29 0.23 -12.67 6.29
N LEU A 30 1.21 -13.57 6.37
CA LEU A 30 2.48 -13.42 5.67
C LEU A 30 2.31 -13.51 4.15
N ASN A 31 1.46 -14.43 3.68
CA ASN A 31 1.11 -14.54 2.26
C ASN A 31 0.39 -13.29 1.74
N ILE A 32 -0.57 -12.75 2.51
CA ILE A 32 -1.24 -11.47 2.22
C ILE A 32 -0.21 -10.37 2.02
N ALA A 33 0.70 -10.22 2.98
CA ALA A 33 1.73 -9.19 2.94
C ALA A 33 2.66 -9.36 1.73
N GLN A 34 3.06 -10.59 1.41
CA GLN A 34 3.97 -10.90 0.32
C GLN A 34 3.38 -10.57 -1.06
N LEU A 35 2.12 -10.93 -1.29
CA LEU A 35 1.42 -10.63 -2.54
C LEU A 35 1.24 -9.12 -2.74
N ASN A 36 0.80 -8.42 -1.69
CA ASN A 36 0.62 -6.97 -1.72
C ASN A 36 1.94 -6.23 -1.93
N LEU A 37 3.02 -6.65 -1.26
CA LEU A 37 4.35 -6.06 -1.45
C LEU A 37 4.84 -6.24 -2.88
N SER A 38 4.68 -7.44 -3.43
CA SER A 38 5.16 -7.75 -4.78
C SER A 38 4.45 -6.92 -5.84
N ASP A 39 3.13 -6.89 -5.78
CA ASP A 39 2.31 -6.12 -6.69
C ASP A 39 2.56 -4.60 -6.55
N PHE A 40 2.70 -4.10 -5.33
CA PHE A 40 3.03 -2.69 -5.09
C PHE A 40 4.39 -2.33 -5.69
N ASN A 41 5.42 -3.14 -5.45
CA ASN A 41 6.77 -2.89 -5.95
C ASN A 41 6.82 -2.89 -7.48
N GLU A 42 6.15 -3.86 -8.12
CA GLU A 42 6.03 -3.94 -9.57
C GLU A 42 5.35 -2.70 -10.14
N ARG A 43 4.17 -2.34 -9.61
CA ARG A 43 3.41 -1.17 -10.09
C ARG A 43 4.18 0.12 -9.88
N MET A 44 4.70 0.34 -8.68
CA MET A 44 5.35 1.61 -8.34
C MET A 44 6.79 1.70 -8.82
N GLY A 45 7.35 0.64 -9.42
CA GLY A 45 8.76 0.58 -9.79
C GLY A 45 9.68 0.72 -8.58
N THR A 46 9.26 0.19 -7.43
CA THR A 46 10.00 0.25 -6.16
C THR A 46 10.57 -1.13 -5.80
N ASN A 47 11.46 -1.16 -4.82
CA ASN A 47 12.11 -2.38 -4.33
C ASN A 47 12.04 -2.45 -2.80
N TYR A 48 10.85 -2.18 -2.27
CA TYR A 48 10.64 -2.17 -0.84
C TYR A 48 10.70 -3.57 -0.23
N ASP A 49 11.24 -3.62 0.99
CA ASP A 49 11.27 -4.79 1.83
C ASP A 49 10.43 -4.49 3.08
N LEU A 50 9.91 -5.54 3.71
CA LEU A 50 9.19 -5.42 4.98
C LEU A 50 9.96 -6.07 6.12
N ILE A 51 9.81 -5.51 7.31
CA ILE A 51 10.15 -6.13 8.59
C ILE A 51 8.84 -6.55 9.25
N CYS A 52 8.70 -7.83 9.55
CA CYS A 52 7.59 -8.38 10.31
C CYS A 52 7.98 -8.50 11.79
N LYS A 53 7.15 -7.93 12.65
CA LYS A 53 7.17 -8.07 14.10
C LYS A 53 5.92 -8.80 14.56
N PHE A 54 6.05 -9.57 15.63
CA PHE A 54 4.93 -10.23 16.27
C PHE A 54 4.62 -9.54 17.60
N THR A 55 3.40 -9.02 17.74
CA THR A 55 2.88 -8.42 18.98
C THR A 55 1.62 -9.15 19.38
N ASN A 56 1.60 -9.76 20.58
CA ASN A 56 0.50 -10.62 21.03
C ASN A 56 0.11 -11.66 19.97
N GLU A 57 1.10 -12.37 19.42
CA GLU A 57 0.97 -13.37 18.35
C GLU A 57 0.48 -12.86 16.97
N ASN A 58 0.18 -11.57 16.83
CA ASN A 58 -0.27 -10.97 15.59
C ASN A 58 0.90 -10.36 14.81
N THR A 59 0.89 -10.50 13.48
CA THR A 59 1.85 -9.86 12.59
C THR A 59 1.64 -8.35 12.51
N ARG A 60 2.76 -7.62 12.45
CA ARG A 60 2.81 -6.19 12.14
C ARG A 60 4.00 -5.92 11.23
N PHE A 61 3.75 -5.22 10.13
CA PHE A 61 4.74 -4.96 9.09
C PHE A 61 5.25 -3.53 9.18
N PHE A 62 6.53 -3.35 8.89
CA PHE A 62 7.21 -2.07 8.82
C PHE A 62 8.02 -2.03 7.54
N LEU A 63 8.12 -0.87 6.93
CA LEU A 63 9.05 -0.71 5.82
C LEU A 63 10.48 -0.84 6.34
N LYS A 64 11.32 -1.61 5.65
CA LYS A 64 12.75 -1.71 5.98
C LYS A 64 13.49 -0.43 5.59
N GLN A 65 13.07 0.19 4.48
CA GLN A 65 13.65 1.41 3.96
C GLN A 65 13.31 2.61 4.85
N GLU A 66 14.31 3.42 5.15
CA GLU A 66 14.12 4.72 5.78
C GLU A 66 13.67 5.73 4.73
N LEU A 67 12.36 6.00 4.68
CA LEU A 67 11.80 7.04 3.82
C LEU A 67 11.77 8.38 4.55
N ARG A 68 12.02 9.47 3.81
CA ARG A 68 11.84 10.83 4.32
C ARG A 68 10.37 11.25 4.15
N TYR A 69 9.91 12.21 4.94
CA TYR A 69 8.60 12.82 4.72
C TYR A 69 8.57 13.54 3.35
N PRO A 70 7.50 13.44 2.54
CA PRO A 70 6.23 12.76 2.83
C PRO A 70 6.16 11.27 2.44
N GLU A 71 7.19 10.71 1.81
CA GLU A 71 7.24 9.32 1.32
C GLU A 71 7.07 8.27 2.44
N ASN A 72 7.35 8.63 3.69
CA ASN A 72 7.10 7.78 4.85
C ASN A 72 5.62 7.69 5.28
N THR A 73 4.72 8.39 4.60
CA THR A 73 3.29 8.38 4.87
C THR A 73 2.54 7.46 3.90
N ASN A 74 1.52 6.72 4.39
CA ASN A 74 0.71 5.77 3.60
C ASN A 74 1.57 4.80 2.72
N THR A 75 2.53 4.16 3.38
CA THR A 75 3.39 3.13 2.77
C THR A 75 2.64 1.81 2.59
N ILE A 76 3.17 0.92 1.74
CA ILE A 76 2.65 -0.45 1.57
C ILE A 76 2.56 -1.21 2.91
N ALA A 77 3.51 -0.97 3.84
CA ALA A 77 3.46 -1.54 5.18
C ALA A 77 2.22 -1.08 5.98
N SER A 78 1.87 0.21 5.89
CA SER A 78 0.67 0.77 6.53
C SER A 78 -0.60 0.15 5.95
N GLN A 79 -0.69 0.04 4.63
CA GLN A 79 -1.85 -0.53 3.94
C GLN A 79 -2.06 -2.00 4.32
N ILE A 80 -1.00 -2.82 4.32
CA ILE A 80 -1.05 -4.22 4.76
C ILE A 80 -1.51 -4.32 6.22
N ASN A 81 -0.97 -3.50 7.12
CA ASN A 81 -1.38 -3.53 8.53
C ASN A 81 -2.87 -3.19 8.71
N TRP A 82 -3.38 -2.20 7.98
CA TRP A 82 -4.81 -1.84 8.04
C TRP A 82 -5.70 -2.96 7.53
N LEU A 83 -5.30 -3.60 6.42
CA LEU A 83 -6.00 -4.75 5.88
C LEU A 83 -6.07 -5.92 6.88
N LEU A 84 -4.95 -6.25 7.52
CA LEU A 84 -4.91 -7.34 8.49
C LEU A 84 -5.71 -7.04 9.76
N MET A 85 -5.69 -5.78 10.21
CA MET A 85 -6.55 -5.33 11.30
C MET A 85 -8.04 -5.46 10.93
N TRP A 86 -8.42 -5.01 9.74
CA TRP A 86 -9.78 -5.17 9.22
C TRP A 86 -10.22 -6.62 9.19
N LYS A 87 -9.40 -7.51 8.61
CA LYS A 87 -9.70 -8.94 8.53
C LYS A 87 -9.91 -9.58 9.90
N ARG A 88 -9.15 -9.15 10.92
CA ARG A 88 -9.28 -9.66 12.29
C ARG A 88 -10.53 -9.15 13.01
N GLU A 89 -10.87 -7.88 12.81
CA GLU A 89 -11.91 -7.19 13.59
C GLU A 89 -13.26 -7.08 12.87
N ILE A 90 -13.31 -7.37 11.56
CA ILE A 90 -14.47 -7.27 10.68
C ILE A 90 -15.19 -5.92 10.88
N SER A 91 -14.40 -4.85 10.81
CA SER A 91 -14.88 -3.48 11.03
C SER A 91 -14.74 -2.65 9.76
N ASP A 92 -15.59 -2.94 8.78
CA ASP A 92 -15.59 -2.31 7.45
C ASP A 92 -15.60 -0.78 7.55
N ARG A 93 -16.46 -0.25 8.42
CA ARG A 93 -16.61 1.20 8.61
C ARG A 93 -15.31 1.87 9.08
N VAL A 94 -14.54 1.22 9.95
CA VAL A 94 -13.29 1.79 10.48
C VAL A 94 -12.19 1.66 9.45
N TYR A 95 -12.05 0.49 8.83
CA TYR A 95 -11.06 0.25 7.77
C TYR A 95 -11.24 1.20 6.60
N PHE A 96 -12.42 1.23 5.99
CA PHE A 96 -12.67 2.08 4.82
C PHE A 96 -12.51 3.56 5.15
N LYS A 97 -12.91 4.00 6.36
CA LYS A 97 -12.69 5.38 6.80
C LYS A 97 -11.20 5.73 6.84
N ILE A 98 -10.37 4.89 7.46
CA ILE A 98 -8.92 5.14 7.56
C ILE A 98 -8.27 5.08 6.18
N PHE A 99 -8.60 4.04 5.40
CA PHE A 99 -8.08 3.84 4.05
C PHE A 99 -8.38 5.04 3.13
N PHE A 100 -9.64 5.47 3.05
CA PHE A 100 -9.99 6.63 2.21
C PHE A 100 -9.42 7.94 2.74
N ASN A 101 -9.21 8.09 4.05
CA ASN A 101 -8.52 9.26 4.60
C ASN A 101 -7.04 9.28 4.18
N ASP A 102 -6.38 8.12 4.17
CA ASP A 102 -4.99 7.99 3.72
C ASP A 102 -4.84 8.29 2.22
N ILE A 103 -5.81 7.88 1.38
CA ILE A 103 -5.87 8.28 -0.04
C ILE A 103 -6.11 9.78 -0.17
N ALA A 104 -7.05 10.33 0.59
CA ALA A 104 -7.39 11.75 0.53
C ALA A 104 -6.20 12.65 0.90
N ARG A 105 -5.36 12.22 1.86
CA ARG A 105 -4.13 12.93 2.21
C ARG A 105 -3.12 12.94 1.05
N GLU A 106 -2.92 11.81 0.37
CA GLU A 106 -2.06 11.76 -0.83
C GLU A 106 -2.64 12.63 -1.97
N PHE A 107 -3.95 12.57 -2.16
CA PHE A 107 -4.63 13.36 -3.19
C PHE A 107 -4.59 14.87 -2.91
N GLU A 108 -4.51 15.29 -1.63
CA GLU A 108 -4.46 16.71 -1.27
C GLU A 108 -3.30 17.43 -1.96
N GLU A 109 -2.15 16.78 -2.11
CA GLU A 109 -1.01 17.38 -2.79
C GLU A 109 -1.33 17.63 -4.28
N ILE A 110 -1.94 16.66 -4.97
CA ILE A 110 -2.41 16.83 -6.36
C ILE A 110 -3.45 17.94 -6.45
N ASN A 111 -4.40 17.98 -5.50
CA ASN A 111 -5.46 18.98 -5.47
C ASN A 111 -4.94 20.40 -5.25
N ARG A 112 -3.82 20.59 -4.53
CA ARG A 112 -3.18 21.91 -4.39
C ARG A 112 -2.65 22.45 -5.73
N TYR A 113 -2.22 21.58 -6.64
CA TYR A 113 -1.82 21.97 -8.00
C TYR A 113 -3.01 22.30 -8.92
N ASP A 114 -4.24 21.96 -8.53
CA ASP A 114 -5.44 22.29 -9.32
C ASP A 114 -5.91 23.75 -9.11
N SER A 115 -5.12 24.54 -8.38
CA SER A 115 -5.29 26.00 -8.30
C SER A 115 -5.03 26.65 -9.65
N PRO A 116 -5.88 27.58 -10.12
CA PRO A 116 -5.67 28.30 -11.39
C PRO A 116 -4.40 29.19 -11.39
N TYR A 117 -3.78 29.35 -10.23
CA TYR A 117 -2.56 30.15 -10.04
C TYR A 117 -1.28 29.31 -10.02
N VAL A 118 -1.38 27.98 -10.16
CA VAL A 118 -0.24 27.07 -10.17
C VAL A 118 -0.05 26.54 -11.59
N GLN A 119 1.13 26.75 -12.16
CA GLN A 119 1.48 26.15 -13.44
C GLN A 119 1.80 24.67 -13.24
N LYS A 120 1.08 23.79 -13.95
CA LYS A 120 1.33 22.35 -13.96
C LYS A 120 2.69 22.09 -14.63
N ASP A 121 3.59 21.47 -13.88
CA ASP A 121 4.93 21.10 -14.34
C ASP A 121 5.10 19.57 -14.37
N ASN A 122 6.31 19.10 -14.69
CA ASN A 122 6.61 17.67 -14.75
C ASN A 122 6.41 16.96 -13.39
N VAL A 123 6.53 17.69 -12.28
CA VAL A 123 6.33 17.11 -10.94
C VAL A 123 4.85 16.79 -10.76
N TYR A 124 3.96 17.71 -11.12
CA TYR A 124 2.51 17.46 -11.10
C TYR A 124 2.12 16.22 -11.92
N TYR A 125 2.56 16.14 -13.18
CA TYR A 125 2.19 15.02 -14.06
C TYR A 125 2.70 13.69 -13.51
N LYS A 126 3.92 13.65 -12.97
CA LYS A 126 4.46 12.46 -12.31
C LYS A 126 3.63 12.05 -11.10
N MET A 127 3.23 12.99 -10.24
CA MET A 127 2.37 12.70 -9.08
C MET A 127 1.02 12.14 -9.49
N VAL A 128 0.41 12.70 -10.54
CA VAL A 128 -0.85 12.21 -11.11
C VAL A 128 -0.69 10.78 -11.64
N ASP A 129 0.37 10.52 -12.41
CA ASP A 129 0.62 9.20 -12.99
C ASP A 129 0.88 8.15 -11.91
N ASP A 130 1.67 8.49 -10.89
CA ASP A 130 1.97 7.60 -9.77
C ASP A 130 0.70 7.34 -8.93
N PHE A 131 -0.15 8.34 -8.70
CA PHE A 131 -1.43 8.18 -8.01
C PHE A 131 -2.39 7.27 -8.79
N LYS A 132 -2.55 7.51 -10.10
CA LYS A 132 -3.36 6.65 -10.98
C LYS A 132 -2.82 5.22 -10.94
N ARG A 133 -1.51 5.03 -11.13
CA ARG A 133 -0.89 3.70 -11.14
C ARG A 133 -1.09 2.94 -9.82
N LYS A 134 -1.04 3.65 -8.69
CA LYS A 134 -1.26 3.07 -7.35
C LYS A 134 -2.71 2.64 -7.10
N TYR A 135 -3.69 3.38 -7.62
CA TYR A 135 -5.10 3.24 -7.21
C TYR A 135 -6.10 2.85 -8.30
N THR A 136 -5.73 2.88 -9.59
CA THR A 136 -6.60 2.46 -10.70
C THR A 136 -6.99 0.98 -10.60
N ASP A 137 -6.02 0.12 -10.29
CA ASP A 137 -6.23 -1.32 -10.09
C ASP A 137 -5.89 -1.70 -8.65
N TYR A 138 -6.60 -1.11 -7.69
CA TYR A 138 -6.31 -1.30 -6.27
C TYR A 138 -6.19 -2.78 -5.87
N ALA A 139 -5.20 -3.07 -5.02
CA ALA A 139 -4.96 -4.34 -4.36
C ALA A 139 -5.22 -4.14 -2.86
N PRO A 140 -5.92 -5.08 -2.19
CA PRO A 140 -5.23 -6.32 -1.92
C PRO A 140 -5.78 -7.47 -2.76
N LEU A 141 -4.96 -7.87 -3.74
CA LEU A 141 -5.28 -8.96 -4.66
C LEU A 141 -5.56 -10.24 -3.87
N GLY A 142 -6.79 -10.75 -4.00
CA GLY A 142 -7.18 -12.11 -3.58
C GLY A 142 -7.82 -12.26 -2.19
N PHE A 143 -8.03 -11.18 -1.43
CA PHE A 143 -8.58 -11.29 -0.05
C PHE A 143 -9.91 -10.59 0.18
N LEU A 144 -10.27 -9.64 -0.69
CA LEU A 144 -11.58 -9.02 -0.68
C LEU A 144 -12.57 -9.91 -1.44
N SER A 145 -13.85 -9.81 -1.08
CA SER A 145 -14.91 -10.31 -1.96
C SER A 145 -14.92 -9.48 -3.27
N GLU A 146 -15.47 -10.04 -4.36
CA GLU A 146 -15.63 -9.30 -5.62
C GLU A 146 -16.45 -8.01 -5.41
N ASP A 147 -17.44 -8.07 -4.52
CA ASP A 147 -18.29 -6.92 -4.18
C ASP A 147 -17.51 -5.82 -3.45
N ASP A 148 -16.67 -6.18 -2.47
CA ASP A 148 -15.83 -5.23 -1.74
C ASP A 148 -14.78 -4.59 -2.65
N GLU A 149 -14.14 -5.39 -3.51
CA GLU A 149 -13.17 -4.91 -4.49
C GLU A 149 -13.81 -3.89 -5.43
N LYS A 150 -15.00 -4.23 -5.96
CA LYS A 150 -15.75 -3.34 -6.86
C LYS A 150 -16.16 -2.04 -6.15
N TYR A 151 -16.69 -2.13 -4.94
CA TYR A 151 -17.09 -0.97 -4.15
C TYR A 151 -15.91 0.00 -3.92
N ILE A 152 -14.74 -0.53 -3.52
CA ILE A 152 -13.56 0.30 -3.30
C ILE A 152 -13.12 0.99 -4.59
N LYS A 153 -13.05 0.25 -5.71
CA LYS A 153 -12.67 0.81 -7.01
C LYS A 153 -13.61 1.93 -7.45
N GLU A 154 -14.92 1.74 -7.30
CA GLU A 154 -15.92 2.76 -7.62
C GLU A 154 -15.75 4.02 -6.76
N GLU A 155 -15.54 3.86 -5.45
CA GLU A 155 -15.36 4.99 -4.53
C GLU A 155 -14.04 5.74 -4.78
N ILE A 156 -12.94 5.04 -5.08
CA ILE A 156 -11.68 5.67 -5.47
C ILE A 156 -11.87 6.51 -6.74
N ASN A 157 -12.51 5.92 -7.75
CA ASN A 157 -12.75 6.59 -9.02
C ASN A 157 -13.59 7.86 -8.84
N LYS A 158 -14.72 7.73 -8.12
CA LYS A 158 -15.67 8.82 -7.88
C LYS A 158 -15.09 9.95 -7.03
N LYS A 159 -14.31 9.63 -5.99
CA LYS A 159 -13.81 10.64 -5.02
C LYS A 159 -12.54 11.34 -5.49
N PHE A 160 -11.71 10.66 -6.28
CA PHE A 160 -10.35 11.12 -6.59
C PHE A 160 -10.07 11.13 -8.09
N LEU A 161 -10.15 9.99 -8.78
CA LEU A 161 -9.65 9.89 -10.17
C LEU A 161 -10.42 10.78 -11.15
N GLN A 162 -11.74 10.90 -11.00
CA GLN A 162 -12.57 11.79 -11.83
C GLN A 162 -12.25 13.29 -11.67
N LYS A 163 -11.58 13.68 -10.58
CA LYS A 163 -11.20 15.07 -10.33
C LYS A 163 -9.86 15.45 -10.98
N ILE A 164 -9.13 14.47 -11.50
CA ILE A 164 -7.84 14.70 -12.16
C ILE A 164 -8.09 14.99 -13.63
N ASN A 165 -7.92 16.25 -14.03
CA ASN A 165 -7.98 16.72 -15.42
C ASN A 165 -6.60 16.69 -16.09
#